data_AF-A0A6V7V919-F1
#
_entry.id   AF-A0A6V7V919-F1
#
_cell.length_a   1.000
_cell.length_b   1.000
_cell.length_c   1.000
_cell.angle_alpha   90.00
_cell.angle_beta   90.00
_cell.angle_gamma   90.00
#
_symmetry.space_group_name_H-M   'P 1'
#
loop_
_entity.id
_entity.type
_entity.pdbx_description
1 polymer ?
#
loop_
_entity_poly.entity_id
_entity_poly.type
_entity_poly.pdbx_seq_one_letter_code
_entity_poly.pdbx_strand_id
1 'polypeptide(L)'
;MTKSKDLVNPKEKLTEFYAEPCIPSEAERQCKLHGMFRLYHRIVFVDEDQLAKFIVYRNLKGKYCHVRIVCCGKDLIKIDVEGEPKFRTLSQLITFYDIYAKFEDRYEPVPA
;
A
#
# COMPACT_ATOMS: atom_id res chain seq x y z
N MET A 1 -31.28 -16.30 -9.77
CA MET A 1 -30.23 -15.31 -10.10
C MET A 1 -29.44 -15.04 -8.84
N THR A 2 -28.28 -15.67 -8.66
CA THR A 2 -27.50 -15.55 -7.42
C THR A 2 -26.03 -15.38 -7.77
N LYS A 3 -25.63 -14.10 -7.75
CA LYS A 3 -24.30 -13.54 -7.51
C LYS A 3 -23.14 -14.31 -8.14
N SER A 4 -22.74 -13.87 -9.33
CA SER A 4 -21.36 -14.00 -9.79
C SER A 4 -20.46 -13.59 -8.64
N LYS A 5 -19.69 -14.55 -8.12
CA LYS A 5 -18.48 -14.23 -7.36
C LYS A 5 -17.59 -13.58 -8.40
N ASP A 6 -17.56 -12.25 -8.41
CA ASP A 6 -16.59 -11.51 -9.22
C ASP A 6 -15.22 -12.02 -8.79
N LEU A 7 -14.66 -12.88 -9.63
CA LEU A 7 -13.27 -13.28 -9.62
C LEU A 7 -12.49 -12.03 -10.00
N VAL A 8 -12.42 -11.08 -9.08
CA VAL A 8 -11.71 -9.82 -9.29
C VAL A 8 -10.29 -10.20 -9.67
N ASN A 9 -9.90 -9.88 -10.89
CA ASN A 9 -8.60 -10.25 -11.40
C ASN A 9 -7.54 -9.56 -10.51
N PRO A 10 -6.59 -10.31 -9.90
CA PRO A 10 -5.58 -9.71 -9.02
C PRO A 10 -4.75 -8.61 -9.68
N LYS A 11 -4.71 -8.57 -11.03
CA LYS A 11 -4.10 -7.48 -11.80
C LYS A 11 -4.94 -6.21 -11.83
N GLU A 12 -6.26 -6.32 -11.91
CA GLU A 12 -7.20 -5.17 -11.93
C GLU A 12 -7.22 -4.46 -10.57
N LYS A 13 -7.20 -5.22 -9.46
CA LYS A 13 -7.06 -4.62 -8.13
C LYS A 13 -5.79 -3.77 -8.05
N LEU A 14 -4.65 -4.27 -8.52
CA LEU A 14 -3.38 -3.56 -8.36
C LEU A 14 -3.39 -2.17 -9.01
N THR A 15 -3.97 -2.04 -10.20
CA THR A 15 -4.11 -0.76 -10.90
C THR A 15 -5.01 0.23 -10.15
N GLU A 16 -6.05 -0.25 -9.46
CA GLU A 16 -6.91 0.62 -8.65
C GLU A 16 -6.21 1.18 -7.42
N PHE A 17 -5.26 0.44 -6.83
CA PHE A 17 -4.51 0.88 -5.65
C PHE A 17 -3.27 1.70 -5.99
N TYR A 18 -2.77 1.64 -7.23
CA TYR A 18 -1.54 2.30 -7.64
C TYR A 18 -1.74 3.81 -7.89
N ALA A 19 -0.94 4.65 -7.23
CA ALA A 19 -0.99 6.11 -7.28
C ALA A 19 0.19 6.72 -8.06
N GLU A 20 0.85 5.92 -8.90
CA GLU A 20 2.04 6.31 -9.67
C GLU A 20 3.23 6.74 -8.77
N PRO A 21 4.42 7.03 -9.34
CA PRO A 21 5.49 7.65 -8.59
C PRO A 21 5.12 9.08 -8.19
N CYS A 22 5.14 9.39 -6.90
CA CYS A 22 4.81 10.72 -6.39
C CYS A 22 5.47 11.03 -5.04
N ILE A 23 5.39 12.29 -4.61
CA ILE A 23 5.79 12.73 -3.27
C ILE A 23 4.73 12.33 -2.22
N PRO A 24 5.09 12.18 -0.92
CA PRO A 24 4.16 11.71 0.11
C PRO A 24 2.85 12.52 0.20
N SER A 25 2.91 13.85 0.13
CA SER A 25 1.73 14.72 0.22
C SER A 25 0.74 14.51 -0.93
N GLU A 26 1.23 14.17 -2.12
CA GLU A 26 0.38 13.85 -3.27
C GLU A 26 -0.28 12.48 -3.11
N ALA A 27 0.45 11.50 -2.58
CA ALA A 27 -0.10 10.19 -2.22
C ALA A 27 -1.21 10.33 -1.16
N GLU A 28 -1.02 11.17 -0.13
CA GLU A 28 -2.05 11.48 0.87
C GLU A 28 -3.30 12.12 0.24
N ARG A 29 -3.11 13.07 -0.68
CA ARG A 29 -4.21 13.72 -1.41
C ARG A 29 -5.03 12.70 -2.20
N GLN A 30 -4.39 11.79 -2.91
CA GLN A 30 -5.07 10.73 -3.65
C GLN A 30 -5.77 9.73 -2.70
N CYS A 31 -5.12 9.37 -1.59
CA CYS A 31 -5.73 8.56 -0.54
C CYS A 31 -7.03 9.20 -0.01
N LYS A 32 -7.00 10.52 0.23
CA LYS A 32 -8.17 11.30 0.65
C LYS A 32 -9.31 11.25 -0.36
N LEU A 33 -9.00 11.50 -1.64
CA LEU A 33 -10.00 11.62 -2.71
C LEU A 33 -10.79 10.33 -2.92
N HIS A 34 -10.12 9.19 -2.74
CA HIS A 34 -10.71 7.88 -3.02
C HIS A 34 -11.17 7.13 -1.77
N GLY A 35 -10.90 7.65 -0.57
CA GLY A 35 -11.33 7.04 0.69
C GLY A 35 -10.76 5.64 0.95
N MET A 36 -9.63 5.31 0.32
CA MET A 36 -8.98 4.01 0.38
C MET A 36 -7.46 4.16 0.45
N PHE A 37 -6.76 3.14 0.92
CA PHE A 37 -5.29 3.14 0.93
C PHE A 37 -4.73 3.13 -0.50
N ARG A 38 -3.50 3.63 -0.69
CA ARG A 38 -2.84 3.76 -2.00
C ARG A 38 -1.41 3.22 -1.95
N LEU A 39 -1.07 2.38 -2.92
CA LEU A 39 0.30 1.96 -3.23
C LEU A 39 0.95 3.03 -4.10
N TYR A 40 2.12 3.54 -3.73
CA TYR A 40 2.85 4.52 -4.53
C TYR A 40 4.36 4.27 -4.48
N HIS A 41 5.07 4.76 -5.49
CA HIS A 41 6.53 4.84 -5.42
C HIS A 41 6.91 6.23 -4.88
N ARG A 42 7.59 6.29 -3.74
CA ARG A 42 8.06 7.56 -3.18
C ARG A 42 9.24 8.03 -4.01
N ILE A 43 9.13 9.22 -4.58
CA ILE A 43 10.25 9.93 -5.19
C ILE A 43 11.14 10.44 -4.06
N VAL A 44 12.38 9.94 -3.98
CA VAL A 44 13.39 10.37 -3.02
C VAL A 44 14.44 11.15 -3.79
N PHE A 45 14.51 12.48 -3.60
CA PHE A 45 15.44 13.38 -4.31
C PHE A 45 16.92 13.18 -3.95
N VAL A 46 17.28 12.09 -3.26
CA VAL A 46 18.62 11.85 -2.73
C VAL A 46 19.43 10.91 -3.63
N ASP A 47 18.76 10.01 -4.37
CA ASP A 47 19.37 9.13 -5.36
C ASP A 47 18.38 8.93 -6.51
N GLU A 48 18.71 9.42 -7.71
CA GLU A 48 17.82 9.46 -8.89
C GLU A 48 17.32 8.06 -9.35
N ASP A 49 17.90 6.97 -8.82
CA ASP A 49 17.59 5.59 -9.21
C ASP A 49 16.85 4.75 -8.15
N GLN A 50 16.51 5.28 -6.97
CA GLN A 50 15.84 4.48 -5.92
C GLN A 50 14.38 4.89 -5.67
N LEU A 51 13.47 4.32 -6.46
CA LEU A 51 12.04 4.36 -6.18
C LEU A 51 11.66 3.33 -5.11
N ALA A 52 11.56 3.77 -3.86
CA ALA A 52 11.04 2.94 -2.76
C ALA A 52 9.51 2.84 -2.81
N LYS A 53 8.97 1.63 -2.62
CA LYS A 53 7.53 1.36 -2.62
C LYS A 53 6.92 1.60 -1.25
N PHE A 54 5.79 2.29 -1.19
CA PHE A 54 5.06 2.60 0.03
C PHE A 54 3.56 2.38 -0.13
N ILE A 55 2.88 2.13 0.97
CA ILE A 55 1.42 2.23 1.07
C ILE A 55 1.10 3.42 1.97
N VAL A 56 0.24 4.32 1.50
CA VAL A 56 -0.36 5.39 2.31
C VAL A 56 -1.80 5.02 2.63
N TYR A 57 -2.23 5.28 3.86
CA TYR A 57 -3.61 5.10 4.28
C TYR A 57 -3.97 6.12 5.37
N ARG A 58 -5.27 6.35 5.59
CA ARG A 58 -5.77 7.17 6.69
C ARG A 58 -6.19 6.28 7.84
N ASN A 59 -5.64 6.50 9.04
CA ASN A 59 -6.04 5.77 10.23
C ASN A 59 -7.36 6.30 10.82
N LEU A 60 -7.93 5.60 11.82
CA LEU A 60 -9.18 5.96 12.50
C LEU A 60 -9.08 7.31 13.24
N LYS A 61 -7.87 7.75 13.60
CA LYS A 61 -7.60 9.07 14.18
C LYS A 61 -7.56 10.17 13.11
N GLY A 62 -7.80 9.82 11.85
CA GLY A 62 -7.82 10.73 10.72
C GLY A 62 -6.45 11.18 10.20
N LYS A 63 -5.36 10.58 10.69
CA LYS A 63 -3.98 10.89 10.27
C LYS A 63 -3.54 9.96 9.14
N TYR A 64 -2.67 10.45 8.26
CA TYR A 64 -2.07 9.62 7.22
C TYR A 64 -0.86 8.88 7.75
N CYS A 65 -0.76 7.61 7.38
CA CYS A 65 0.33 6.72 7.74
C CYS A 65 0.96 6.16 6.46
N HIS A 66 2.29 6.06 6.47
CA HIS A 66 3.06 5.56 5.34
C HIS A 66 3.85 4.33 5.77
N VAL A 67 3.63 3.19 5.14
CA VAL A 67 4.37 1.95 5.40
C VAL A 67 5.21 1.56 4.19
N ARG A 68 6.51 1.38 4.42
CA ARG A 68 7.45 0.98 3.37
C ARG A 68 7.24 -0.50 3.01
N ILE A 69 7.40 -0.85 1.74
CA ILE A 69 7.47 -2.23 1.27
C ILE A 69 8.95 -2.59 1.04
N VAL A 70 9.38 -3.71 1.62
CA VAL A 70 10.77 -4.19 1.54
C VAL A 70 10.83 -5.61 0.98
N CYS A 71 11.92 -5.91 0.26
CA CYS A 71 12.23 -7.26 -0.21
C CYS A 71 12.98 -8.02 0.88
N CYS A 72 12.52 -9.24 1.20
CA CYS A 72 13.07 -10.09 2.28
C CYS A 72 13.89 -11.28 1.77
N GLY A 73 14.24 -11.30 0.48
CA GLY A 73 14.90 -12.42 -0.21
C GLY A 73 13.93 -13.40 -0.87
N LYS A 74 14.42 -14.20 -1.84
CA LYS A 74 13.64 -15.17 -2.64
C LYS A 74 12.33 -14.60 -3.21
N ASP A 75 12.38 -13.38 -3.74
CA ASP A 75 11.22 -12.67 -4.32
C ASP A 75 10.04 -12.46 -3.36
N LEU A 76 10.30 -12.53 -2.05
CA LEU A 76 9.31 -12.20 -1.03
C LEU A 76 9.35 -10.72 -0.68
N ILE A 77 8.17 -10.15 -0.54
CA ILE A 77 7.95 -8.78 -0.10
C ILE A 77 7.12 -8.75 1.18
N LYS A 78 7.32 -7.73 1.99
CA LYS A 78 6.46 -7.41 3.15
C LYS A 78 6.43 -5.90 3.36
N ILE A 79 5.55 -5.45 4.24
CA ILE A 79 5.70 -4.11 4.82
C ILE A 79 6.81 -4.13 5.88
N ASP A 80 7.53 -3.02 6.01
CA ASP A 80 8.68 -2.87 6.88
C ASP A 80 8.28 -2.63 8.34
N VAL A 81 7.53 -3.59 8.89
CA VAL A 81 7.11 -3.64 10.28
C VAL A 81 7.39 -5.05 10.80
N GLU A 82 7.80 -5.15 12.06
CA GLU A 82 8.09 -6.43 12.70
C GLU A 82 6.83 -7.29 12.82
N GLY A 83 6.96 -8.61 12.64
CA GLY A 83 5.86 -9.56 12.74
C GLY A 83 4.93 -9.64 11.51
N GLU A 84 5.12 -8.80 10.48
CA GLU A 84 4.23 -8.79 9.33
C GLU A 84 4.47 -9.96 8.35
N PRO A 85 3.40 -10.49 7.74
CA PRO A 85 3.49 -11.60 6.81
C PRO A 85 4.24 -11.22 5.53
N LYS A 86 4.85 -12.25 4.92
CA LYS A 86 5.58 -12.16 3.66
C LYS A 86 4.71 -12.66 2.51
N PHE A 87 4.79 -12.00 1.36
CA PHE A 87 4.01 -12.30 0.17
C PHE A 87 4.92 -12.44 -1.04
N ARG A 88 4.47 -13.16 -2.07
CA ARG A 88 5.21 -13.30 -3.35
C ARG A 88 4.93 -12.15 -4.32
N THR A 89 3.78 -11.48 -4.18
CA THR A 89 3.37 -10.41 -5.09
C THR A 89 2.72 -9.26 -4.34
N LEU A 90 2.75 -8.07 -4.96
CA LEU A 90 2.04 -6.91 -4.44
C LEU A 90 0.54 -7.14 -4.38
N SER A 91 -0.05 -7.83 -5.38
CA SER A 91 -1.49 -8.14 -5.37
C SER A 91 -1.90 -8.99 -4.17
N GLN A 92 -1.07 -9.96 -3.75
CA GLN A 92 -1.33 -10.78 -2.55
C GLN A 92 -1.28 -9.93 -1.28
N LEU A 93 -0.24 -9.09 -1.15
CA LEU A 93 -0.08 -8.18 -0.02
C LEU A 93 -1.30 -7.25 0.10
N ILE A 94 -1.66 -6.57 -0.99
CA ILE A 94 -2.77 -5.61 -1.04
C ILE A 94 -4.09 -6.30 -0.72
N THR A 95 -4.35 -7.47 -1.30
CA THR A 95 -5.58 -8.25 -1.04
C THR A 95 -5.67 -8.67 0.43
N PHE A 96 -4.54 -9.03 1.05
CA PHE A 96 -4.52 -9.42 2.46
C PHE A 96 -4.94 -8.26 3.38
N TYR A 97 -4.37 -7.07 3.19
CA TYR A 97 -4.70 -5.91 4.03
C TYR A 97 -6.05 -5.27 3.69
N ASP A 98 -6.54 -5.42 2.46
CA ASP A 98 -7.89 -5.00 2.06
C ASP A 98 -8.97 -5.84 2.76
N ILE A 99 -8.79 -7.16 2.79
CA ILE A 99 -9.83 -8.11 3.24
C ILE A 99 -9.69 -8.48 4.71
N TYR A 100 -8.49 -8.82 5.17
CA TYR A 100 -8.30 -9.52 6.44
C TYR A 100 -7.71 -8.65 7.55
N ALA A 101 -6.86 -7.70 7.17
CA ALA A 101 -5.90 -7.10 8.10
C ALA A 101 -5.96 -5.56 8.18
N LYS A 102 -7.00 -4.94 7.58
CA LYS A 102 -7.26 -3.49 7.45
C LYS A 102 -6.27 -2.56 8.14
N PHE A 103 -5.69 -1.65 7.37
CA PHE A 103 -4.66 -0.73 7.85
C PHE A 103 -5.10 0.23 8.98
N GLU A 104 -6.40 0.48 9.14
CA GLU A 104 -6.97 1.68 9.76
C GLU A 104 -6.56 2.00 11.22
N ASP A 105 -5.85 1.15 11.98
CA ASP A 105 -5.29 1.53 13.29
C ASP A 105 -3.99 0.79 13.65
N ARG A 106 -3.31 0.20 12.66
CA ARG A 106 -2.19 -0.72 12.92
C ARG A 106 -0.83 -0.05 13.04
N TYR A 107 -0.63 1.09 12.37
CA TYR A 107 0.67 1.75 12.33
C TYR A 107 0.54 3.24 12.64
N GLU A 108 1.57 3.77 13.30
CA GLU A 108 1.64 5.19 13.58
C GLU A 108 2.08 5.98 12.34
N PRO A 109 1.65 7.25 12.23
CA PRO A 109 2.15 8.15 11.19
C PRO A 109 3.67 8.26 11.28
N VAL A 110 4.34 7.93 10.19
CA VAL A 110 5.76 8.27 10.03
C VAL A 110 5.83 9.76 9.67
N PRO A 111 6.68 10.58 10.31
CA PRO A 111 6.89 11.97 9.92
C PRO A 111 7.25 12.05 8.43
N ALA A 112 6.62 12.99 7.72
CA ALA A 112 6.80 13.21 6.28
C ALA A 112 8.26 13.50 5.92
#